data_AF-A0A2N9NMV6-F1
#
_entry.id   AF-A0A2N9NMV6-F1
#
_cell.length_a   1.000
_cell.length_b   1.000
_cell.length_c   1.000
_cell.angle_alpha   90.00
_cell.angle_beta   90.00
_cell.angle_gamma   90.00
#
_symmetry.space_group_name_H-M   'P 1'
#
loop_
_entity.id
_entity.type
_entity.pdbx_description
1 polymer ?
#
loop_
_entity_poly.entity_id
_entity_poly.type
_entity_poly.pdbx_seq_one_letter_code
_entity_poly.pdbx_strand_id
1 'polypeptide(L)'
;MGLQITNFTTLASPRSARDEGIAGPINIGFNFPFFSGAQAPGVFSQLYVSPNGFVAFSPFTGNTATNLLLPNAQAPANLIAFFWRDLDLSTAGQIYALTDPINGTFTLQFQNAPFRLNPSSTVTCQLILKTTGEILLQYQSMSVSNTCTVGVQNAARNQGLTVAFDQNYLQGNFAVRLTPVSWLGIAANALLVPRYTNDTVNLSFNPAGLAPGPYTANLLVQTADPALPSLALPATLNIVNAPYPPALTNLNWTLAGGHLTVTFQRTHPAPQGITYLFDVTTNLLTGPWQSGPGFITQSTNDNRDGTETVTLIDSAAVPSLAAHYLRIRISEP
;
A
#
# COMPACT_ATOMS: atom_id res chain seq x y z
N MET A 1 -15.63 17.57 -12.26
CA MET A 1 -16.66 17.76 -11.21
C MET A 1 -17.20 16.37 -10.87
N GLY A 2 -17.24 15.98 -9.60
CA GLY A 2 -17.75 14.66 -9.20
C GLY A 2 -19.25 14.51 -9.48
N LEU A 3 -19.74 13.28 -9.50
CA LEU A 3 -21.17 12.97 -9.58
C LEU A 3 -21.83 13.27 -8.23
N GLN A 4 -22.90 14.05 -8.22
CA GLN A 4 -23.68 14.30 -7.01
C GLN A 4 -24.40 13.02 -6.57
N ILE A 5 -24.33 12.70 -5.27
CA ILE A 5 -25.08 11.60 -4.66
C ILE A 5 -26.42 12.15 -4.16
N THR A 6 -27.51 11.62 -4.71
CA THR A 6 -28.89 12.03 -4.38
C THR A 6 -29.77 10.88 -3.87
N ASN A 7 -29.43 9.64 -4.20
CA ASN A 7 -30.26 8.46 -3.91
C ASN A 7 -29.98 7.91 -2.51
N PHE A 8 -30.51 8.57 -1.49
CA PHE A 8 -30.48 8.08 -0.11
C PHE A 8 -31.73 7.26 0.21
N THR A 9 -31.57 6.20 1.00
CA THR A 9 -32.66 5.41 1.61
C THR A 9 -32.73 5.68 3.10
N THR A 10 -33.93 5.92 3.64
CA THR A 10 -34.14 6.15 5.08
C THR A 10 -33.81 4.89 5.88
N LEU A 11 -33.03 5.04 6.95
CA LEU A 11 -32.70 3.96 7.87
C LEU A 11 -33.43 4.05 9.22
N ALA A 12 -33.89 5.24 9.61
CA ALA A 12 -34.58 5.44 10.89
C ALA A 12 -35.73 6.46 10.75
N SER A 13 -36.99 6.00 10.82
CA SER A 13 -38.16 6.89 10.93
C SER A 13 -38.18 7.59 12.30
N PRO A 14 -38.63 8.86 12.42
CA PRO A 14 -39.26 9.73 11.41
C PRO A 14 -38.28 10.60 10.61
N ARG A 15 -36.98 10.27 10.62
CA ARG A 15 -35.93 11.10 10.01
C ARG A 15 -35.90 10.89 8.50
N SER A 16 -35.50 11.94 7.77
CA SER A 16 -35.40 11.87 6.31
C SER A 16 -34.21 11.00 5.89
N ALA A 17 -34.18 10.53 4.65
CA ALA A 17 -33.04 9.78 4.11
C ALA A 17 -31.75 10.60 4.02
N ARG A 18 -31.86 11.94 3.96
CA ARG A 18 -30.71 12.86 3.92
C ARG A 18 -30.28 13.37 5.31
N ASP A 19 -31.00 12.97 6.35
CA ASP A 19 -30.67 13.12 7.78
C ASP A 19 -30.11 11.77 8.29
N GLU A 20 -30.97 10.75 8.36
CA GLU A 20 -30.62 9.39 8.83
C GLU A 20 -30.89 8.34 7.76
N GLY A 21 -29.99 8.29 6.78
CA GLY A 21 -30.09 7.33 5.69
C GLY A 21 -28.75 6.78 5.23
N ILE A 22 -28.82 6.12 4.10
CA ILE A 22 -27.69 5.45 3.45
C ILE A 22 -27.77 5.68 1.95
N ALA A 23 -26.65 5.99 1.33
CA ALA A 23 -26.49 5.94 -0.12
C ALA A 23 -25.48 4.86 -0.50
N GLY A 24 -25.74 4.15 -1.59
CA GLY A 24 -24.87 3.11 -2.12
C GLY A 24 -25.56 1.76 -2.32
N PRO A 25 -24.80 0.72 -2.73
CA PRO A 25 -23.34 0.73 -2.85
C PRO A 25 -22.85 1.68 -3.96
N ILE A 26 -21.79 2.43 -3.67
CA ILE A 26 -21.09 3.30 -4.63
C ILE A 26 -19.82 2.58 -5.07
N ASN A 27 -19.61 2.47 -6.38
CA ASN A 27 -18.40 1.87 -6.94
C ASN A 27 -17.19 2.77 -6.67
N ILE A 28 -16.16 2.20 -6.05
CA ILE A 28 -14.88 2.88 -5.78
C ILE A 28 -14.07 2.99 -7.08
N GLY A 29 -14.18 1.98 -7.95
CA GLY A 29 -13.44 1.88 -9.21
C GLY A 29 -12.19 1.00 -9.16
N PHE A 30 -11.84 0.50 -7.98
CA PHE A 30 -10.75 -0.44 -7.74
C PHE A 30 -11.00 -1.21 -6.43
N ASN A 31 -10.24 -2.28 -6.21
CA ASN A 31 -10.27 -3.03 -4.95
C ASN A 31 -9.44 -2.30 -3.89
N PHE A 32 -10.11 -1.60 -2.97
CA PHE A 32 -9.47 -0.92 -1.87
C PHE A 32 -9.17 -1.90 -0.71
N PRO A 33 -7.91 -2.05 -0.27
CA PRO A 33 -7.57 -2.89 0.87
C PRO A 33 -7.98 -2.20 2.18
N PHE A 34 -8.73 -2.89 3.03
CA PHE A 34 -9.16 -2.35 4.33
C PHE A 34 -9.14 -3.44 5.39
N PHE A 35 -8.25 -3.29 6.38
CA PHE A 35 -7.87 -4.33 7.35
C PHE A 35 -7.48 -5.67 6.67
N SER A 36 -6.85 -5.59 5.49
CA SER A 36 -6.41 -6.77 4.73
C SER A 36 -5.52 -7.68 5.60
N GLY A 37 -5.76 -8.98 5.55
CA GLY A 37 -5.07 -9.98 6.38
C GLY A 37 -5.57 -10.10 7.83
N ALA A 38 -6.28 -9.09 8.35
CA ALA A 38 -6.91 -9.12 9.67
C ALA A 38 -8.43 -9.40 9.61
N GLN A 39 -9.03 -9.32 8.42
CA GLN A 39 -10.44 -9.65 8.19
C GLN A 39 -10.68 -10.19 6.78
N ALA A 40 -11.81 -10.87 6.59
CA ALA A 40 -12.37 -11.21 5.28
C ALA A 40 -13.57 -10.30 4.96
N PRO A 41 -13.73 -9.83 3.70
CA PRO A 41 -12.88 -10.12 2.54
C PRO A 41 -11.54 -9.36 2.53
N GLY A 42 -11.36 -8.34 3.38
CA GLY A 42 -10.12 -7.56 3.48
C GLY A 42 -9.85 -6.61 2.31
N VAL A 43 -10.64 -6.72 1.24
CA VAL A 43 -10.66 -5.85 0.06
C VAL A 43 -12.10 -5.52 -0.32
N PHE A 44 -12.33 -4.29 -0.77
CA PHE A 44 -13.68 -3.79 -1.08
C PHE A 44 -13.66 -2.95 -2.36
N SER A 45 -14.60 -3.20 -3.26
CA SER A 45 -14.78 -2.43 -4.51
C SER A 45 -15.92 -1.41 -4.44
N GLN A 46 -16.68 -1.44 -3.34
CA GLN A 46 -17.85 -0.62 -3.13
C GLN A 46 -17.91 -0.13 -1.68
N LEU A 47 -18.57 1.00 -1.47
CA LEU A 47 -18.85 1.54 -0.15
C LEU A 47 -20.26 2.12 -0.04
N TYR A 48 -20.69 2.33 1.19
CA TYR A 48 -21.94 2.97 1.55
C TYR A 48 -21.64 4.27 2.28
N VAL A 49 -22.41 5.32 2.00
CA VAL A 49 -22.22 6.66 2.53
C VAL A 49 -23.35 6.99 3.50
N SER A 50 -23.00 7.47 4.68
CA SER A 50 -23.95 8.10 5.60
C SER A 50 -23.94 9.62 5.41
N PRO A 51 -25.10 10.31 5.46
CA PRO A 51 -25.15 11.76 5.58
C PRO A 51 -24.36 12.29 6.79
N ASN A 52 -24.16 11.45 7.81
CA ASN A 52 -23.47 11.80 9.05
C ASN A 52 -21.94 11.77 8.95
N GLY A 53 -21.34 11.93 7.77
CA GLY A 53 -19.89 12.16 7.62
C GLY A 53 -19.00 10.92 7.80
N PHE A 54 -19.52 9.73 7.45
CA PHE A 54 -18.73 8.50 7.40
C PHE A 54 -19.09 7.63 6.19
N VAL A 55 -18.21 6.68 5.88
CA VAL A 55 -18.49 5.58 4.96
C VAL A 55 -18.30 4.22 5.63
N ALA A 56 -18.99 3.20 5.13
CA ALA A 56 -18.75 1.83 5.51
C ALA A 56 -18.61 0.93 4.28
N PHE A 57 -17.78 -0.11 4.35
CA PHE A 57 -17.68 -1.10 3.28
C PHE A 57 -18.69 -2.26 3.41
N SER A 58 -19.66 -2.12 4.31
CA SER A 58 -20.79 -3.02 4.47
C SER A 58 -22.06 -2.20 4.70
N PRO A 59 -23.24 -2.69 4.29
CA PRO A 59 -24.49 -2.04 4.63
C PRO A 59 -24.60 -1.84 6.15
N PHE A 60 -25.12 -0.69 6.56
CA PHE A 60 -25.42 -0.38 7.94
C PHE A 60 -26.89 0.02 8.08
N THR A 61 -27.41 -0.03 9.31
CA THR A 61 -28.83 0.18 9.61
C THR A 61 -28.99 0.98 10.89
N GLY A 62 -30.17 1.57 11.08
CA GLY A 62 -30.52 2.29 12.30
C GLY A 62 -30.04 3.75 12.29
N ASN A 63 -30.15 4.38 13.47
CA ASN A 63 -29.76 5.76 13.68
C ASN A 63 -28.25 5.86 13.89
N THR A 64 -27.61 6.81 13.21
CA THR A 64 -26.17 7.03 13.24
C THR A 64 -25.81 8.49 13.57
N ALA A 65 -26.73 9.28 14.14
CA ALA A 65 -26.47 10.66 14.58
C ALA A 65 -25.40 10.76 15.66
N THR A 66 -25.34 9.75 16.54
CA THR A 66 -24.43 9.74 17.68
C THR A 66 -23.08 9.16 17.27
N ASN A 67 -22.06 10.00 17.27
CA ASN A 67 -20.69 9.59 17.05
C ASN A 67 -20.13 8.86 18.29
N LEU A 68 -19.24 7.89 18.07
CA LEU A 68 -18.66 7.05 19.12
C LEU A 68 -17.14 7.00 18.99
N LEU A 69 -16.44 6.79 20.11
CA LEU A 69 -15.01 6.45 20.11
C LEU A 69 -14.80 5.13 19.36
N LEU A 70 -13.72 4.99 18.58
CA LEU A 70 -13.42 3.76 17.83
C LEU A 70 -12.19 3.01 18.39
N PRO A 71 -12.16 1.67 18.33
CA PRO A 71 -13.24 0.79 17.88
C PRO A 71 -14.41 0.72 18.89
N ASN A 72 -15.63 0.49 18.39
CA ASN A 72 -16.81 0.33 19.24
C ASN A 72 -17.85 -0.62 18.62
N ALA A 73 -18.33 -1.56 19.42
CA ALA A 73 -19.29 -2.58 19.01
C ALA A 73 -20.64 -2.03 18.52
N GLN A 74 -21.04 -0.83 18.97
CA GLN A 74 -22.27 -0.17 18.56
C GLN A 74 -22.09 0.71 17.30
N ALA A 75 -20.86 1.01 16.90
CA ALA A 75 -20.59 1.74 15.66
C ALA A 75 -20.75 0.82 14.42
N PRO A 76 -21.04 1.37 13.23
CA PRO A 76 -21.10 0.59 11.99
C PRO A 76 -19.82 -0.22 11.72
N ALA A 77 -19.94 -1.45 11.25
CA ALA A 77 -18.81 -2.29 10.86
C ALA A 77 -18.11 -1.76 9.60
N ASN A 78 -16.82 -2.09 9.42
CA ASN A 78 -16.03 -1.70 8.23
C ASN A 78 -16.05 -0.18 7.95
N LEU A 79 -15.87 0.62 8.99
CA LEU A 79 -16.16 2.06 9.01
C LEU A 79 -14.90 2.89 8.79
N ILE A 80 -15.02 3.92 7.96
CA ILE A 80 -14.14 5.09 7.94
C ILE A 80 -14.98 6.31 8.34
N ALA A 81 -14.76 6.79 9.56
CA ALA A 81 -15.30 8.04 10.05
C ALA A 81 -14.30 9.15 9.69
N PHE A 82 -14.65 10.03 8.76
CA PHE A 82 -13.81 11.16 8.41
C PHE A 82 -14.33 12.48 8.99
N PHE A 83 -15.62 12.55 9.30
CA PHE A 83 -16.21 13.60 10.13
C PHE A 83 -17.52 13.11 10.74
N TRP A 84 -17.48 11.99 11.49
CA TRP A 84 -18.73 11.37 11.94
C TRP A 84 -19.41 12.26 12.98
N ARG A 85 -20.58 12.80 12.61
CA ARG A 85 -21.47 13.63 13.44
C ARG A 85 -22.87 13.69 12.83
N ASP A 86 -23.88 14.00 13.64
CA ASP A 86 -25.24 14.38 13.25
C ASP A 86 -25.27 15.59 12.29
N LEU A 87 -25.31 15.27 10.99
CA LEU A 87 -25.39 16.21 9.88
C LEU A 87 -26.71 16.01 9.14
N ASP A 88 -27.30 17.10 8.65
CA ASP A 88 -28.60 17.04 7.98
C ASP A 88 -28.54 17.71 6.61
N LEU A 89 -28.56 16.88 5.57
CA LEU A 89 -28.52 17.33 4.19
C LEU A 89 -29.91 17.57 3.60
N SER A 90 -30.98 17.56 4.41
CA SER A 90 -32.36 17.67 3.92
C SER A 90 -32.65 19.01 3.23
N THR A 91 -32.04 20.10 3.70
CA THR A 91 -32.32 21.48 3.22
C THR A 91 -31.16 22.10 2.44
N ALA A 92 -29.92 21.69 2.73
CA ALA A 92 -28.71 22.22 2.12
C ALA A 92 -27.61 21.16 2.14
N GLY A 93 -26.45 21.51 1.57
CA GLY A 93 -25.30 20.61 1.52
C GLY A 93 -25.44 19.51 0.47
N GLN A 94 -24.30 19.13 -0.11
CA GLN A 94 -24.23 18.18 -1.20
C GLN A 94 -23.07 17.23 -0.98
N ILE A 95 -23.24 15.98 -1.42
CA ILE A 95 -22.16 15.00 -1.43
C ILE A 95 -21.85 14.66 -2.88
N TYR A 96 -20.56 14.65 -3.22
CA TYR A 96 -20.06 14.31 -4.55
C TYR A 96 -19.11 13.11 -4.46
N ALA A 97 -19.18 12.21 -5.44
CA ALA A 97 -18.21 11.15 -5.64
C ALA A 97 -17.48 11.33 -6.98
N LEU A 98 -16.17 11.12 -6.98
CA LEU A 98 -15.35 11.10 -8.18
C LEU A 98 -14.39 9.93 -8.12
N THR A 99 -14.44 9.07 -9.12
CA THR A 99 -13.44 8.02 -9.35
C THR A 99 -12.47 8.48 -10.43
N ASP A 100 -11.19 8.36 -10.16
CA ASP A 100 -10.11 8.55 -11.13
C ASP A 100 -9.24 7.29 -11.17
N PRO A 101 -9.54 6.34 -12.09
CA PRO A 101 -8.78 5.09 -12.20
C PRO A 101 -7.35 5.28 -12.67
N ILE A 102 -7.06 6.37 -13.40
CA ILE A 102 -5.73 6.64 -13.96
C ILE A 102 -4.78 7.03 -12.82
N ASN A 103 -5.23 7.93 -11.95
CA ASN A 103 -4.48 8.33 -10.76
C ASN A 103 -4.69 7.38 -9.58
N GLY A 104 -5.55 6.37 -9.72
CA GLY A 104 -5.84 5.38 -8.69
C GLY A 104 -6.49 5.96 -7.45
N THR A 105 -7.41 6.93 -7.62
CA THR A 105 -8.08 7.60 -6.51
C THR A 105 -9.61 7.52 -6.59
N PHE A 106 -10.24 7.47 -5.42
CA PHE A 106 -11.67 7.69 -5.24
C PHE A 106 -11.86 8.80 -4.22
N THR A 107 -12.59 9.84 -4.57
CA THR A 107 -12.85 11.01 -3.72
C THR A 107 -14.33 11.13 -3.42
N LEU A 108 -14.68 11.19 -2.14
CA LEU A 108 -15.99 11.56 -1.64
C LEU A 108 -15.91 12.91 -0.96
N GLN A 109 -16.66 13.90 -1.44
CA GLN A 109 -16.67 15.26 -0.90
C GLN A 109 -18.01 15.57 -0.27
N PHE A 110 -17.98 16.08 0.96
CA PHE A 110 -19.09 16.75 1.61
C PHE A 110 -18.88 18.25 1.41
N GLN A 111 -19.85 18.92 0.79
CA GLN A 111 -19.79 20.34 0.51
C GLN A 111 -20.88 21.06 1.31
N ASN A 112 -20.46 21.99 2.17
CA ASN A 112 -21.34 22.80 3.03
C ASN A 112 -22.39 21.95 3.76
N ALA A 113 -21.99 20.80 4.30
CA ALA A 113 -22.87 19.89 5.01
C ALA A 113 -23.30 20.53 6.35
N PRO A 114 -24.61 20.77 6.59
CA PRO A 114 -25.10 21.43 7.80
C PRO A 114 -25.10 20.50 9.00
N PHE A 115 -24.88 21.05 10.19
CA PHE A 115 -25.13 20.32 11.44
C PHE A 115 -26.63 20.29 11.72
N ARG A 116 -27.16 19.14 12.13
CA ARG A 116 -28.60 18.93 12.33
C ARG A 116 -29.26 19.93 13.28
N LEU A 117 -28.58 20.28 14.37
CA LEU A 117 -29.09 21.19 15.40
C LEU A 117 -28.71 22.66 15.17
N ASN A 118 -27.79 22.95 14.25
CA ASN A 118 -27.39 24.31 13.91
C ASN A 118 -27.04 24.40 12.41
N PRO A 119 -28.06 24.54 11.53
CA PRO A 119 -27.84 24.46 10.08
C PRO A 119 -27.07 25.65 9.49
N SER A 120 -26.79 26.70 10.28
CA SER A 120 -25.87 27.78 9.86
C SER A 120 -24.40 27.39 10.01
N SER A 121 -24.12 26.39 10.86
CA SER A 121 -22.80 25.76 10.98
C SER A 121 -22.68 24.69 9.91
N THR A 122 -21.55 24.66 9.21
CA THR A 122 -21.31 23.69 8.13
C THR A 122 -19.90 23.12 8.16
N VAL A 123 -19.71 22.01 7.45
CA VAL A 123 -18.42 21.40 7.17
C VAL A 123 -18.25 21.17 5.67
N THR A 124 -17.05 21.45 5.16
CA THR A 124 -16.61 21.03 3.82
C THR A 124 -15.34 20.20 3.94
N CYS A 125 -15.45 18.91 3.64
CA CYS A 125 -14.39 17.94 3.80
C CYS A 125 -14.42 16.84 2.72
N GLN A 126 -13.32 16.11 2.60
CA GLN A 126 -13.16 15.03 1.63
C GLN A 126 -12.57 13.78 2.29
N LEU A 127 -13.03 12.62 1.83
CA LEU A 127 -12.37 11.32 1.96
C LEU A 127 -11.77 10.96 0.60
N ILE A 128 -10.48 10.65 0.56
CA ILE A 128 -9.77 10.19 -0.64
C ILE A 128 -9.17 8.82 -0.33
N LEU A 129 -9.60 7.81 -1.08
CA LEU A 129 -9.04 6.46 -1.05
C LEU A 129 -8.07 6.30 -2.22
N LYS A 130 -6.94 5.65 -1.99
CA LYS A 130 -5.95 5.32 -3.03
C LYS A 130 -5.81 3.82 -3.21
N THR A 131 -5.44 3.38 -4.40
CA THR A 131 -5.12 1.97 -4.70
C THR A 131 -4.03 1.38 -3.80
N THR A 132 -3.18 2.23 -3.22
CA THR A 132 -2.15 1.85 -2.24
C THR A 132 -2.69 1.47 -0.86
N GLY A 133 -3.99 1.67 -0.60
CA GLY A 133 -4.60 1.54 0.73
C GLY A 133 -4.47 2.79 1.60
N GLU A 134 -3.85 3.86 1.09
CA GLU A 134 -3.82 5.15 1.78
C GLU A 134 -5.22 5.76 1.86
N ILE A 135 -5.52 6.32 3.03
CA ILE A 135 -6.71 7.12 3.30
C ILE A 135 -6.26 8.54 3.60
N LEU A 136 -6.73 9.50 2.81
CA LEU A 136 -6.47 10.92 3.01
C LEU A 136 -7.79 11.63 3.30
N LEU A 137 -7.85 12.33 4.44
CA LEU A 137 -9.00 13.11 4.88
C LEU A 137 -8.60 14.57 4.81
N GLN A 138 -9.34 15.39 4.06
CA GLN A 138 -9.03 16.81 3.90
C GLN A 138 -10.18 17.67 4.39
N TYR A 139 -9.85 18.77 5.07
CA TYR A 139 -10.83 19.67 5.67
C TYR A 139 -10.57 21.06 5.13
N GLN A 140 -11.47 21.56 4.28
CA GLN A 140 -11.37 22.92 3.78
C GLN A 140 -11.86 23.90 4.85
N SER A 141 -13.06 23.66 5.39
CA SER A 141 -13.68 24.50 6.41
C SER A 141 -14.57 23.68 7.34
N MET A 142 -14.73 24.17 8.56
CA MET A 142 -15.60 23.58 9.56
C MET A 142 -15.97 24.61 10.64
N SER A 143 -17.24 24.66 11.03
CA SER A 143 -17.71 25.52 12.11
C SER A 143 -17.49 24.93 13.51
N VAL A 144 -17.48 23.60 13.62
CA VAL A 144 -17.30 22.84 14.87
C VAL A 144 -16.32 21.70 14.61
N SER A 145 -15.36 21.48 15.51
CA SER A 145 -14.33 20.44 15.34
C SER A 145 -14.21 19.46 16.52
N ASN A 146 -14.89 19.73 17.64
CA ASN A 146 -14.73 18.99 18.90
C ASN A 146 -15.93 18.12 19.28
N THR A 147 -16.80 17.80 18.33
CA THR A 147 -17.97 16.94 18.58
C THR A 147 -18.12 15.90 17.48
N CYS A 148 -17.01 15.34 17.01
CA CYS A 148 -17.03 14.38 15.90
C CYS A 148 -16.05 13.24 16.15
N THR A 149 -16.22 12.15 15.40
CA THR A 149 -15.25 11.06 15.34
C THR A 149 -14.49 11.11 14.01
N VAL A 150 -13.17 10.96 14.11
CA VAL A 150 -12.26 10.67 13.00
C VAL A 150 -11.53 9.38 13.31
N GLY A 151 -11.62 8.39 12.44
CA GLY A 151 -10.96 7.11 12.64
C GLY A 151 -11.48 6.01 11.73
N VAL A 152 -10.97 4.80 11.97
CA VAL A 152 -11.31 3.60 11.21
C VAL A 152 -11.56 2.42 12.15
N GLN A 153 -12.43 1.48 11.75
CA GLN A 153 -12.56 0.20 12.45
C GLN A 153 -12.92 -0.96 11.52
N ASN A 154 -12.53 -2.17 11.93
CA ASN A 154 -12.75 -3.42 11.21
C ASN A 154 -14.21 -3.92 11.29
N ALA A 155 -14.50 -5.03 10.63
CA ALA A 155 -15.81 -5.66 10.61
C ALA A 155 -16.26 -6.17 11.99
N ALA A 156 -15.31 -6.70 12.77
CA ALA A 156 -15.57 -7.24 14.10
C ALA A 156 -15.72 -6.14 15.17
N ARG A 157 -15.45 -4.87 14.83
CA ARG A 157 -15.58 -3.70 15.71
C ARG A 157 -14.71 -3.78 16.98
N ASN A 158 -13.57 -4.46 16.86
CA ASN A 158 -12.63 -4.70 17.94
C ASN A 158 -11.19 -4.27 17.58
N GLN A 159 -10.94 -3.91 16.32
CA GLN A 159 -9.69 -3.31 15.88
C GLN A 159 -10.02 -2.01 15.15
N GLY A 160 -9.26 -0.97 15.44
CA GLY A 160 -9.51 0.36 14.92
C GLY A 160 -8.43 1.34 15.33
N LEU A 161 -8.51 2.53 14.74
CA LEU A 161 -7.69 3.67 15.12
C LEU A 161 -8.63 4.87 15.27
N THR A 162 -8.73 5.41 16.47
CA THR A 162 -9.29 6.75 16.67
C THR A 162 -8.17 7.77 16.47
N VAL A 163 -8.36 8.67 15.50
CA VAL A 163 -7.54 9.86 15.33
C VAL A 163 -8.07 10.98 16.22
N ALA A 164 -9.39 11.16 16.25
CA ALA A 164 -10.04 12.11 17.14
C ALA A 164 -11.44 11.66 17.55
N PHE A 165 -11.81 11.94 18.79
CA PHE A 165 -13.15 11.77 19.33
C PHE A 165 -13.45 12.93 20.26
N ASP A 166 -14.47 13.73 19.93
CA ASP A 166 -14.96 14.86 20.73
C ASP A 166 -13.87 15.79 21.29
N GLN A 167 -12.87 16.11 20.45
CA GLN A 167 -11.71 16.92 20.84
C GLN A 167 -11.31 17.94 19.76
N ASN A 168 -10.69 19.04 20.18
CA ASN A 168 -10.14 20.07 19.30
C ASN A 168 -8.87 19.55 18.59
N TYR A 169 -9.06 18.71 17.57
CA TYR A 169 -7.97 18.19 16.74
C TYR A 169 -8.02 18.72 15.31
N LEU A 170 -9.23 18.76 14.73
CA LEU A 170 -9.43 19.23 13.37
C LEU A 170 -9.51 20.76 13.29
N GLN A 171 -9.11 21.30 12.14
CA GLN A 171 -9.21 22.71 11.79
C GLN A 171 -9.41 22.87 10.27
N GLY A 172 -9.79 24.07 9.82
CA GLY A 172 -9.82 24.38 8.39
C GLY A 172 -8.40 24.35 7.78
N ASN A 173 -8.33 24.04 6.49
CA ASN A 173 -7.07 23.83 5.75
C ASN A 173 -6.17 22.75 6.38
N PHE A 174 -6.76 21.65 6.83
CA PHE A 174 -6.07 20.56 7.50
C PHE A 174 -6.21 19.25 6.74
N ALA A 175 -5.29 18.31 6.96
CA ALA A 175 -5.41 16.97 6.43
C ALA A 175 -4.93 15.91 7.42
N VAL A 176 -5.62 14.78 7.45
CA VAL A 176 -5.21 13.56 8.15
C VAL A 176 -4.88 12.51 7.09
N ARG A 177 -3.69 11.91 7.18
CA ARG A 177 -3.25 10.85 6.28
C ARG A 177 -3.02 9.57 7.07
N LEU A 178 -3.71 8.50 6.70
CA LEU A 178 -3.51 7.16 7.23
C LEU A 178 -2.87 6.31 6.14
N THR A 179 -1.65 5.86 6.40
CA THR A 179 -0.87 5.05 5.46
C THR A 179 -0.69 3.64 6.03
N PRO A 180 -1.00 2.58 5.26
CA PRO A 180 -0.69 1.22 5.67
C PRO A 180 0.82 1.06 5.88
N VAL A 181 1.22 0.44 7.00
CA VAL A 181 2.62 0.08 7.25
C VAL A 181 2.85 -1.36 6.79
N SER A 182 2.97 -1.56 5.47
CA SER A 182 3.10 -2.90 4.87
C SER A 182 4.45 -3.58 5.17
N TRP A 183 5.46 -2.78 5.53
CA TRP A 183 6.82 -3.27 5.75
C TRP A 183 7.11 -3.69 7.18
N LEU A 184 6.22 -3.42 8.13
CA LEU A 184 6.37 -3.80 9.53
C LEU A 184 5.20 -4.68 9.95
N GLY A 185 5.49 -5.95 10.22
CA GLY A 185 4.54 -6.90 10.78
C GLY A 185 4.76 -7.10 12.27
N ILE A 186 3.68 -7.40 12.99
CA ILE A 186 3.67 -7.73 14.42
C ILE A 186 2.92 -9.03 14.62
N ALA A 187 3.52 -9.98 15.34
CA ALA A 187 2.94 -11.31 15.54
C ALA A 187 1.70 -11.31 16.46
N ALA A 188 1.61 -10.35 17.38
CA ALA A 188 0.48 -10.20 18.30
C ALA A 188 0.25 -8.71 18.61
N ASN A 189 -1.00 -8.26 18.48
CA ASN A 189 -1.41 -6.87 18.73
C ASN A 189 -1.90 -6.61 20.17
N ALA A 190 -2.00 -7.66 20.99
CA ALA A 190 -2.29 -7.57 22.42
C ALA A 190 -1.79 -8.84 23.13
N LEU A 191 -1.33 -8.70 24.37
CA LEU A 191 -0.91 -9.80 25.23
C LEU A 191 -1.29 -9.50 26.68
N LEU A 192 -1.50 -10.55 27.48
CA LEU A 192 -1.61 -10.47 28.93
C LEU A 192 -0.32 -11.05 29.52
N VAL A 193 0.49 -10.21 30.16
CA VAL A 193 1.74 -10.63 30.81
C VAL A 193 1.52 -10.64 32.34
N PRO A 194 1.42 -11.81 32.98
CA PRO A 194 1.30 -11.89 34.44
C PRO A 194 2.46 -11.24 35.19
N ARG A 195 2.22 -10.86 36.45
CA ARG A 195 3.28 -10.30 37.31
C ARG A 195 4.47 -11.25 37.40
N TYR A 196 5.68 -10.70 37.33
CA TYR A 196 6.95 -11.41 37.42
C TYR A 196 7.24 -12.39 36.28
N THR A 197 6.54 -12.25 35.15
CA THR A 197 6.81 -13.02 33.93
C THR A 197 7.25 -12.09 32.80
N ASN A 198 7.77 -12.69 31.72
CA ASN A 198 8.06 -12.00 30.48
C ASN A 198 7.37 -12.72 29.32
N ASP A 199 7.11 -11.98 28.26
CA ASP A 199 6.61 -12.50 27.00
C ASP A 199 7.34 -11.79 25.83
N THR A 200 7.36 -12.42 24.67
CA THR A 200 8.08 -11.93 23.48
C THR A 200 7.12 -11.67 22.32
N VAL A 201 7.15 -10.45 21.79
CA VAL A 201 6.43 -10.09 20.57
C VAL A 201 7.41 -10.06 19.39
N ASN A 202 7.26 -10.99 18.45
CA ASN A 202 8.08 -10.99 17.24
C ASN A 202 7.63 -9.89 16.27
N LEU A 203 8.60 -9.13 15.76
CA LEU A 203 8.43 -8.18 14.68
C LEU A 203 9.05 -8.73 13.39
N SER A 204 8.44 -8.44 12.25
CA SER A 204 8.95 -8.84 10.94
C SER A 204 9.05 -7.64 10.01
N PHE A 205 10.09 -7.59 9.19
CA PHE A 205 10.27 -6.56 8.17
C PHE A 205 10.04 -7.15 6.78
N ASN A 206 9.23 -6.50 5.95
CA ASN A 206 8.95 -6.93 4.57
C ASN A 206 9.27 -5.82 3.57
N PRO A 207 10.40 -5.91 2.84
CA PRO A 207 10.77 -4.90 1.84
C PRO A 207 10.06 -5.08 0.49
N ALA A 208 9.24 -6.13 0.31
CA ALA A 208 8.66 -6.46 -1.00
C ALA A 208 7.82 -5.32 -1.57
N GLY A 209 8.09 -4.94 -2.82
CA GLY A 209 7.36 -3.89 -3.54
C GLY A 209 7.70 -2.46 -3.11
N LEU A 210 8.67 -2.27 -2.21
CA LEU A 210 9.10 -0.96 -1.76
C LEU A 210 10.35 -0.48 -2.51
N ALA A 211 10.36 0.80 -2.85
CA ALA A 211 11.53 1.44 -3.43
C ALA A 211 12.66 1.59 -2.39
N PRO A 212 13.92 1.65 -2.82
CA PRO A 212 15.05 1.99 -1.95
C PRO A 212 14.80 3.29 -1.19
N GLY A 213 15.18 3.30 0.09
CA GLY A 213 15.01 4.45 0.97
C GLY A 213 14.78 4.04 2.43
N PRO A 214 14.79 5.04 3.34
CA PRO A 214 14.42 4.83 4.73
C PRO A 214 12.90 4.79 4.90
N TYR A 215 12.41 3.80 5.64
CA TYR A 215 11.02 3.69 6.09
C TYR A 215 11.01 3.71 7.61
N THR A 216 10.22 4.61 8.19
CA THR A 216 10.15 4.79 9.65
C THR A 216 8.71 4.67 10.16
N ALA A 217 8.56 4.06 11.33
CA ALA A 217 7.29 3.97 12.04
C ALA A 217 7.55 3.98 13.56
N ASN A 218 6.53 4.34 14.33
CA ASN A 218 6.54 4.15 15.78
C ASN A 218 5.56 3.04 16.12
N LEU A 219 6.04 1.99 16.78
CA LEU A 219 5.19 1.01 17.44
C LEU A 219 4.72 1.60 18.77
N LEU A 220 3.43 1.94 18.83
CA LEU A 220 2.81 2.42 20.06
C LEU A 220 2.33 1.24 20.90
N VAL A 221 2.92 1.07 22.08
CA VAL A 221 2.53 0.06 23.06
C VAL A 221 1.72 0.75 24.14
N GLN A 222 0.48 0.28 24.35
CA GLN A 222 -0.34 0.68 25.48
C GLN A 222 -0.17 -0.37 26.58
N THR A 223 0.01 0.07 27.82
CA THR A 223 0.20 -0.83 28.97
C THR A 223 -0.82 -0.53 30.07
N ALA A 224 -1.04 -1.53 30.93
CA ALA A 224 -1.84 -1.36 32.13
C ALA A 224 -1.04 -0.75 33.31
N ASP A 225 0.26 -0.44 33.12
CA ASP A 225 1.08 0.22 34.13
C ASP A 225 0.71 1.72 34.20
N PRO A 226 0.15 2.22 35.32
CA PRO A 226 -0.21 3.62 35.46
C PRO A 226 0.98 4.58 35.35
N ALA A 227 2.21 4.12 35.61
CA ALA A 227 3.42 4.92 35.48
C ALA A 227 3.94 5.01 34.04
N LEU A 228 3.60 4.04 33.19
CA LEU A 228 3.96 4.01 31.76
C LEU A 228 2.78 3.54 30.90
N PRO A 229 1.68 4.31 30.86
CA PRO A 229 0.45 3.89 30.18
C PRO A 229 0.63 3.77 28.66
N SER A 230 1.63 4.46 28.10
CA SER A 230 2.02 4.34 26.70
C SER A 230 3.53 4.46 26.50
N LEU A 231 4.04 3.72 25.52
CA LEU A 231 5.43 3.72 25.10
C LEU A 231 5.49 3.74 23.57
N ALA A 232 6.33 4.60 23.00
CA ALA A 232 6.58 4.63 21.56
C ALA A 232 7.96 4.03 21.26
N LEU A 233 7.99 2.96 20.48
CA LEU A 233 9.21 2.28 20.05
C LEU A 233 9.48 2.61 18.57
N PRO A 234 10.54 3.37 18.23
CA PRO A 234 10.84 3.66 16.84
C PRO A 234 11.36 2.42 16.11
N ALA A 235 10.87 2.19 14.90
CA ALA A 235 11.31 1.15 13.99
C ALA A 235 11.74 1.78 12.65
N THR A 236 12.86 1.29 12.11
CA THR A 236 13.42 1.77 10.84
C THR A 236 13.80 0.59 9.95
N LEU A 237 13.32 0.61 8.70
CA LEU A 237 13.78 -0.26 7.63
C LEU A 237 14.53 0.58 6.59
N ASN A 238 15.80 0.26 6.36
CA ASN A 238 16.59 0.89 5.31
C ASN A 238 16.71 -0.06 4.13
N ILE A 239 16.00 0.26 3.05
CA ILE A 239 16.11 -0.50 1.80
C ILE A 239 17.20 0.14 0.97
N VAL A 240 18.28 -0.60 0.73
CA VAL A 240 19.35 -0.18 -0.16
C VAL A 240 19.11 -0.79 -1.54
N ASN A 241 19.58 -0.12 -2.60
CA ASN A 241 19.70 -0.79 -3.89
C ASN A 241 20.58 -2.03 -3.70
N ALA A 242 20.17 -3.16 -4.29
CA ALA A 242 21.14 -4.21 -4.56
C ALA A 242 22.31 -3.55 -5.33
N PRO A 243 23.57 -3.86 -5.01
CA PRO A 243 24.68 -3.40 -5.85
C PRO A 243 24.35 -3.87 -7.26
N TYR A 244 24.19 -2.91 -8.19
CA TYR A 244 23.99 -3.25 -9.60
C TYR A 244 24.97 -4.37 -9.97
N PRO A 245 24.56 -5.39 -10.75
CA PRO A 245 25.54 -6.28 -11.33
C PRO A 245 26.55 -5.36 -12.05
N PRO A 246 27.86 -5.50 -11.79
CA PRO A 246 28.83 -4.58 -12.38
C PRO A 246 28.62 -4.62 -13.89
N ALA A 247 28.49 -3.42 -14.48
CA ALA A 247 28.26 -3.29 -15.91
C ALA A 247 29.30 -4.13 -16.66
N LEU A 248 28.85 -4.97 -17.60
CA LEU A 248 29.78 -5.61 -18.53
C LEU A 248 30.40 -4.49 -19.37
N THR A 249 31.70 -4.28 -19.24
CA THR A 249 32.45 -3.32 -20.04
C THR A 249 33.25 -4.04 -21.11
N ASN A 250 33.65 -3.31 -22.16
CA ASN A 250 34.50 -3.85 -23.22
C ASN A 250 33.94 -5.12 -23.87
N LEU A 251 32.62 -5.15 -24.10
CA LEU A 251 31.95 -6.24 -24.81
C LEU A 251 32.41 -6.24 -26.27
N ASN A 252 33.06 -7.32 -26.69
CA ASN A 252 33.53 -7.53 -28.05
C ASN A 252 33.10 -8.92 -28.54
N TRP A 253 32.96 -9.06 -29.85
CA TRP A 253 32.69 -10.33 -30.51
C TRP A 253 33.53 -10.49 -31.77
N THR A 254 34.04 -11.70 -31.98
CA THR A 254 34.83 -12.05 -33.16
C THR A 254 34.42 -13.43 -33.68
N LEU A 255 34.49 -13.60 -35.01
CA LEU A 255 34.33 -14.90 -35.66
C LEU A 255 35.69 -15.34 -36.19
N ALA A 256 36.27 -16.40 -35.63
CA ALA A 256 37.58 -16.90 -36.02
C ALA A 256 37.57 -18.42 -36.09
N GLY A 257 38.11 -18.98 -37.18
CA GLY A 257 38.13 -20.44 -37.38
C GLY A 257 36.74 -21.10 -37.41
N GLY A 258 35.69 -20.33 -37.72
CA GLY A 258 34.30 -20.79 -37.63
C GLY A 258 33.70 -20.74 -36.23
N HIS A 259 34.38 -20.22 -35.22
CA HIS A 259 33.84 -20.15 -33.86
C HIS A 259 33.52 -18.71 -33.46
N LEU A 260 32.34 -18.49 -32.89
CA LEU A 260 31.96 -17.21 -32.30
C LEU A 260 32.64 -17.08 -30.93
N THR A 261 33.47 -16.05 -30.79
CA THR A 261 34.11 -15.68 -29.53
C THR A 261 33.50 -14.39 -29.01
N VAL A 262 33.14 -14.36 -27.73
CA VAL A 262 32.67 -13.16 -27.03
C VAL A 262 33.60 -12.87 -25.86
N THR A 263 34.05 -11.63 -25.74
CA THR A 263 34.85 -11.17 -24.62
C THR A 263 34.20 -9.99 -23.93
N PHE A 264 34.31 -9.92 -22.60
CA PHE A 264 33.88 -8.78 -21.81
C PHE A 264 34.69 -8.70 -20.52
N GLN A 265 34.68 -7.54 -19.88
CA GLN A 265 35.30 -7.32 -18.58
C GLN A 265 34.26 -7.24 -17.47
N ARG A 266 34.63 -7.75 -16.29
CA ARG A 266 33.88 -7.63 -15.03
C ARG A 266 34.85 -7.42 -13.86
N THR A 267 34.35 -7.08 -12.68
CA THR A 267 35.17 -6.95 -11.46
C THR A 267 35.88 -8.26 -11.11
N HIS A 268 37.12 -8.16 -10.64
CA HIS A 268 37.90 -9.28 -10.09
C HIS A 268 38.13 -9.08 -8.58
N PRO A 269 37.80 -10.06 -7.72
CA PRO A 269 37.15 -11.33 -8.05
C PRO A 269 35.70 -11.12 -8.52
N ALA A 270 35.14 -12.12 -9.22
CA ALA A 270 33.74 -12.09 -9.64
C ALA A 270 32.81 -11.78 -8.45
N PRO A 271 31.79 -10.93 -8.63
CA PRO A 271 30.91 -10.54 -7.53
C PRO A 271 30.26 -11.73 -6.84
N GLN A 272 30.31 -11.75 -5.51
CA GLN A 272 29.70 -12.81 -4.72
C GLN A 272 28.18 -12.81 -4.92
N GLY A 273 27.61 -13.98 -5.21
CA GLY A 273 26.17 -14.17 -5.42
C GLY A 273 25.71 -14.02 -6.87
N ILE A 274 26.49 -13.39 -7.75
CA ILE A 274 26.10 -13.25 -9.17
C ILE A 274 26.48 -14.52 -9.94
N THR A 275 25.49 -15.13 -10.59
CA THR A 275 25.71 -16.25 -11.51
C THR A 275 25.68 -15.75 -12.95
N TYR A 276 26.70 -16.14 -13.72
CA TYR A 276 26.77 -15.89 -15.16
C TYR A 276 26.59 -17.23 -15.87
N LEU A 277 25.47 -17.40 -16.57
CA LEU A 277 25.17 -18.58 -17.36
C LEU A 277 25.21 -18.24 -18.85
N PHE A 278 25.98 -19.04 -19.59
CA PHE A 278 26.21 -18.86 -21.01
C PHE A 278 25.49 -19.97 -21.77
N ASP A 279 24.68 -19.61 -22.76
CA ASP A 279 24.00 -20.59 -23.59
C ASP A 279 24.14 -20.24 -25.09
N VAL A 280 24.09 -21.26 -25.94
CA VAL A 280 24.03 -21.15 -27.40
C VAL A 280 22.77 -21.80 -27.99
N THR A 281 22.32 -21.32 -29.14
CA THR A 281 21.25 -21.94 -29.94
C THR A 281 21.48 -21.70 -31.43
N THR A 282 20.97 -22.60 -32.28
CA THR A 282 20.92 -22.44 -33.74
C THR A 282 19.59 -21.85 -34.23
N ASN A 283 18.64 -21.64 -33.32
CA ASN A 283 17.34 -21.04 -33.64
C ASN A 283 16.87 -20.17 -32.47
N LEU A 284 16.86 -18.86 -32.70
CA LEU A 284 16.51 -17.86 -31.69
C LEU A 284 15.04 -17.92 -31.25
N LEU A 285 14.14 -18.39 -32.12
CA LEU A 285 12.69 -18.37 -31.90
C LEU A 285 12.18 -19.62 -31.20
N THR A 286 12.69 -20.80 -31.58
CA THR A 286 12.13 -22.09 -31.15
C THR A 286 13.17 -23.13 -30.73
N GLY A 287 14.47 -22.83 -30.83
CA GLY A 287 15.54 -23.78 -30.50
C GLY A 287 15.79 -23.91 -29.00
N PRO A 288 16.18 -25.10 -28.50
CA PRO A 288 16.66 -25.25 -27.13
C PRO A 288 17.98 -24.48 -26.96
N TRP A 289 18.09 -23.76 -25.85
CA TRP A 289 19.34 -23.13 -25.44
C TRP A 289 20.21 -24.15 -24.70
N GLN A 290 21.42 -24.37 -25.18
CA GLN A 290 22.36 -25.37 -24.66
C GLN A 290 23.53 -24.70 -23.95
N SER A 291 23.98 -25.27 -22.83
CA SER A 291 25.07 -24.74 -22.01
C SER A 291 25.97 -25.83 -21.45
N GLY A 292 27.15 -25.42 -20.96
CA GLY A 292 28.16 -26.32 -20.40
C GLY A 292 29.31 -26.65 -21.37
N PRO A 293 30.30 -27.44 -20.91
CA PRO A 293 31.58 -27.62 -21.60
C PRO A 293 31.48 -28.36 -22.94
N GLY A 294 30.35 -29.00 -23.24
CA GLY A 294 30.09 -29.60 -24.56
C GLY A 294 29.64 -28.61 -25.63
N PHE A 295 29.29 -27.38 -25.23
CA PHE A 295 28.74 -26.35 -26.10
C PHE A 295 29.51 -25.04 -26.03
N ILE A 296 30.16 -24.75 -24.90
CA ILE A 296 30.88 -23.49 -24.68
C ILE A 296 32.19 -23.77 -23.94
N THR A 297 33.27 -23.16 -24.40
CA THR A 297 34.52 -23.04 -23.66
C THR A 297 34.58 -21.67 -23.01
N GLN A 298 34.81 -21.62 -21.70
CA GLN A 298 34.98 -20.37 -20.94
C GLN A 298 36.37 -20.30 -20.32
N SER A 299 36.98 -19.12 -20.39
CA SER A 299 38.21 -18.79 -19.65
C SER A 299 38.14 -17.40 -19.05
N THR A 300 38.84 -17.18 -17.94
CA THR A 300 38.95 -15.89 -17.26
C THR A 300 40.41 -15.48 -17.12
N ASN A 301 40.73 -14.24 -17.42
CA ASN A 301 42.06 -13.66 -17.25
C ASN A 301 42.00 -12.45 -16.32
N ASP A 302 42.75 -12.48 -15.21
CA ASP A 302 42.90 -11.33 -14.32
C ASP A 302 43.73 -10.23 -15.01
N ASN A 303 43.16 -9.03 -15.10
CA ASN A 303 43.80 -7.88 -15.75
C ASN A 303 44.73 -7.11 -14.79
N ARG A 304 44.76 -7.48 -13.50
CA ARG A 304 45.56 -6.85 -12.43
C ARG A 304 45.26 -5.38 -12.16
N ASP A 305 44.08 -4.92 -12.57
CA ASP A 305 43.56 -3.57 -12.38
C ASP A 305 42.24 -3.55 -11.57
N GLY A 306 41.90 -4.68 -10.94
CA GLY A 306 40.61 -4.89 -10.27
C GLY A 306 39.51 -5.43 -11.18
N THR A 307 39.83 -5.74 -12.45
CA THR A 307 38.93 -6.40 -13.38
C THR A 307 39.49 -7.73 -13.90
N GLU A 308 38.62 -8.59 -14.39
CA GLU A 308 38.97 -9.79 -15.16
C GLU A 308 38.27 -9.77 -16.50
N THR A 309 38.96 -10.27 -17.52
CA THR A 309 38.42 -10.48 -18.86
C THR A 309 37.87 -11.91 -18.95
N VAL A 310 36.58 -12.03 -19.25
CA VAL A 310 35.93 -13.31 -19.53
C VAL A 310 35.91 -13.52 -21.04
N THR A 311 36.39 -14.67 -21.49
CA THR A 311 36.34 -15.10 -22.89
C THR A 311 35.46 -16.34 -23.00
N LEU A 312 34.49 -16.27 -23.92
CA LEU A 312 33.56 -17.34 -24.24
C LEU A 312 33.73 -17.74 -25.69
N ILE A 313 33.80 -19.03 -25.96
CA ILE A 313 33.92 -19.57 -27.32
C ILE A 313 32.81 -20.59 -27.52
N ASP A 314 31.99 -20.42 -28.57
CA ASP A 314 31.08 -21.47 -29.03
C ASP A 314 31.91 -22.68 -29.46
N SER A 315 31.69 -23.84 -28.81
CA SER A 315 32.44 -25.07 -29.09
C SER A 315 31.98 -25.73 -30.40
N ALA A 316 30.81 -25.38 -30.94
CA ALA A 316 30.38 -25.81 -32.25
C ALA A 316 30.98 -24.89 -33.33
N ALA A 317 31.55 -25.46 -34.38
CA ALA A 317 31.91 -24.69 -35.56
C ALA A 317 30.62 -24.18 -36.22
N VAL A 318 30.56 -22.88 -36.49
CA VAL A 318 29.55 -22.16 -37.26
C VAL A 318 29.93 -22.23 -38.73
N PRO A 319 29.41 -23.21 -39.52
CA PRO A 319 29.55 -23.13 -40.98
C PRO A 319 28.81 -21.89 -41.48
N SER A 320 29.26 -21.32 -42.61
CA SER A 320 28.74 -20.07 -43.19
C SER A 320 27.24 -20.06 -43.59
N LEU A 321 26.48 -21.11 -43.25
CA LEU A 321 25.12 -21.36 -43.72
C LEU A 321 24.07 -21.52 -42.60
N ALA A 322 24.45 -21.62 -41.32
CA ALA A 322 23.48 -21.71 -40.20
C ALA A 322 23.64 -20.52 -39.24
N ALA A 323 22.52 -19.93 -38.81
CA ALA A 323 22.54 -18.88 -37.81
C ALA A 323 22.87 -19.47 -36.42
N HIS A 324 23.86 -18.92 -35.74
CA HIS A 324 24.24 -19.29 -34.37
C HIS A 324 24.06 -18.06 -33.46
N TYR A 325 23.48 -18.29 -32.29
CA TYR A 325 23.17 -17.25 -31.32
C TYR A 325 23.79 -17.62 -29.98
N LEU A 326 24.46 -16.65 -29.35
CA LEU A 326 24.99 -16.76 -27.99
C LEU A 326 24.29 -15.74 -27.11
N ARG A 327 23.96 -16.13 -25.87
CA ARG A 327 23.47 -15.20 -24.86
C ARG A 327 24.22 -15.37 -23.54
N ILE A 328 24.30 -14.27 -22.81
CA ILE A 328 24.80 -14.22 -21.44
C ILE A 328 23.61 -13.93 -20.53
N ARG A 329 23.29 -14.84 -19.61
CA ARG A 329 22.32 -14.63 -18.55
C ARG A 329 23.06 -14.27 -17.27
N ILE A 330 22.73 -13.12 -16.71
CA ILE A 330 23.23 -12.65 -15.43
C ILE A 330 22.06 -12.76 -14.45
N SER A 331 22.23 -13.55 -13.39
CA SER A 331 21.21 -13.70 -12.36
C SER A 331 21.81 -13.40 -10.98
N GLU A 332 21.06 -12.61 -10.21
CA GLU A 332 21.19 -12.50 -8.76
C GLU A 332 20.44 -13.66 -8.08
N PRO A 333 20.80 -14.03 -6.84
CA PRO A 333 20.13 -15.09 -6.09
C PRO A 333 18.71 -14.72 -5.66
#